data_AF-A0A7C1DBY3-F1
#
_entry.id   AF-A0A7C1DBY3-F1
#
_cell.length_a   1.000
_cell.length_b   1.000
_cell.length_c   1.000
_cell.angle_alpha   90.00
_cell.angle_beta   90.00
_cell.angle_gamma   90.00
#
_symmetry.space_group_name_H-M   'P 1'
#
loop_
_entity.id
_entity.type
_entity.pdbx_description
1 polymer ?
#
loop_
_entity_poly.entity_id
_entity_poly.type
_entity_poly.pdbx_seq_one_letter_code
_entity_poly.pdbx_strand_id
1 'polypeptide(L)'
;MVEQTIVWTDYMRYRLKLRRYELATVEHILRYSAERYVDTATGRLAVIGRHEELLVMIPYERTENTLTPVTIHSTNRQQINSRVKSGRLKV
;
A
#
# COMPACT_ATOMS: atom_id res chain seq x y z
N MET A 1 -7.34 -7.19 -19.80
CA MET A 1 -7.03 -6.07 -18.88
C MET A 1 -5.56 -5.76 -19.04
N VAL A 2 -5.20 -4.52 -19.39
CA VAL A 2 -3.79 -4.13 -19.51
C VAL A 2 -3.19 -4.17 -18.10
N GLU A 3 -2.06 -4.86 -17.96
CA GLU A 3 -1.36 -4.89 -16.69
C GLU A 3 -0.85 -3.47 -16.36
N GLN A 4 -1.31 -2.90 -15.25
CA GLN A 4 -0.90 -1.56 -14.85
C GLN A 4 0.59 -1.58 -14.49
N THR A 5 1.32 -0.58 -14.99
CA THR A 5 2.75 -0.41 -14.71
C THR A 5 2.94 0.18 -13.32
N ILE A 6 3.78 -0.44 -12.49
CA ILE A 6 4.12 0.14 -11.20
C ILE A 6 5.25 1.16 -11.39
N VAL A 7 5.01 2.40 -10.97
CA VAL A 7 5.99 3.49 -11.06
C VAL A 7 6.65 3.66 -9.69
N TRP A 8 7.90 3.21 -9.59
CA TRP A 8 8.70 3.31 -8.38
C TRP A 8 9.46 4.63 -8.32
N THR A 9 8.97 5.58 -7.54
CA THR A 9 9.68 6.85 -7.28
C THR A 9 10.97 6.62 -6.51
N ASP A 10 11.94 7.53 -6.65
CA ASP A 10 13.20 7.48 -5.88
C ASP A 10 12.94 7.51 -4.37
N TYR A 11 11.95 8.29 -3.94
CA TYR A 11 11.52 8.32 -2.54
C TYR A 11 11.01 6.95 -2.09
N MET A 12 10.18 6.27 -2.88
CA MET A 12 9.68 4.94 -2.52
C MET A 12 10.82 3.91 -2.49
N ARG A 13 11.73 3.93 -3.47
CA ARG A 13 12.93 3.06 -3.50
C ARG A 13 13.80 3.28 -2.26
N TYR A 14 14.03 4.54 -1.90
CA TYR A 14 14.75 4.91 -0.67
C TYR A 14 14.04 4.35 0.58
N ARG A 15 12.72 4.51 0.68
CA ARG A 15 11.92 4.04 1.83
C ARG A 15 11.95 2.52 1.99
N LEU A 16 11.89 1.78 0.88
CA LEU A 16 12.01 0.32 0.87
C LEU A 16 13.38 -0.12 1.40
N LYS A 17 14.46 0.47 0.89
CA LYS A 17 15.82 0.20 1.35
C LYS A 17 16.00 0.53 2.83
N LEU A 18 15.55 1.71 3.27
CA LEU A 18 15.68 2.16 4.65
C LEU A 18 14.96 1.22 5.63
N ARG A 19 13.80 0.70 5.25
CA ARG A 19 12.96 -0.16 6.09
C ARG A 19 13.15 -1.66 5.84
N ARG A 20 14.08 -2.02 4.95
CA ARG A 20 14.41 -3.40 4.56
C ARG A 20 13.19 -4.18 4.04
N TYR A 21 12.37 -3.51 3.24
CA TYR A 21 11.28 -4.16 2.52
C TYR A 21 11.75 -4.58 1.13
N GLU A 22 11.55 -5.86 0.82
CA GLU A 22 11.85 -6.44 -0.49
C GLU A 22 10.89 -5.92 -1.56
N LEU A 23 11.47 -5.35 -2.63
CA LEU A 23 10.73 -4.72 -3.72
C LEU A 23 9.72 -5.68 -4.36
N ALA A 24 10.13 -6.92 -4.62
CA ALA A 24 9.30 -7.95 -5.24
C ALA A 24 8.06 -8.29 -4.40
N THR A 25 8.20 -8.35 -3.08
CA THR A 25 7.08 -8.61 -2.17
C THR A 25 6.12 -7.43 -2.14
N VAL A 26 6.63 -6.19 -2.11
CA VAL A 26 5.78 -4.99 -2.14
C VAL A 26 5.05 -4.86 -3.48
N GLU A 27 5.71 -5.18 -4.60
CA GLU A 27 5.09 -5.32 -5.91
C GLU A 27 3.94 -6.33 -5.89
N HIS A 28 4.18 -7.53 -5.35
CA HIS A 28 3.18 -8.57 -5.25
C HIS A 28 1.95 -8.11 -4.44
N ILE A 29 2.16 -7.45 -3.30
CA ILE A 29 1.06 -6.88 -2.50
C ILE A 29 0.26 -5.85 -3.30
N LEU A 30 0.93 -4.93 -4.00
CA LEU A 30 0.28 -3.88 -4.80
C LEU A 30 -0.58 -4.45 -5.94
N ARG A 31 -0.15 -5.55 -6.56
CA ARG A 31 -0.88 -6.19 -7.66
C ARG A 31 -2.03 -7.06 -7.16
N TYR A 32 -1.78 -7.90 -6.15
CA TYR A 32 -2.63 -9.07 -5.91
C TYR A 32 -3.33 -9.07 -4.56
N SER A 33 -2.99 -8.19 -3.62
CA SER A 33 -3.71 -8.19 -2.35
C SER A 33 -5.16 -7.73 -2.52
N ALA A 34 -6.05 -8.47 -1.87
CA ALA A 34 -7.50 -8.24 -1.88
C ALA A 34 -7.94 -7.16 -0.87
N GLU A 35 -7.19 -6.95 0.21
CA GLU A 35 -7.55 -6.00 1.25
C GLU A 35 -7.09 -4.59 0.84
N ARG A 36 -8.06 -3.77 0.43
CA ARG A 36 -7.85 -2.40 -0.04
C ARG A 36 -8.87 -1.46 0.57
N TYR A 37 -8.45 -0.22 0.72
CA TYR A 37 -9.28 0.85 1.27
C TYR A 37 -9.03 2.16 0.53
N VAL A 38 -10.00 3.06 0.59
CA VAL A 38 -9.81 4.50 0.39
C VAL A 38 -9.48 5.12 1.76
N ASP A 39 -8.32 5.78 1.90
CA ASP A 39 -8.01 6.60 3.08
C ASP A 39 -8.60 8.01 2.89
N THR A 40 -9.72 8.27 3.55
CA THR A 40 -10.49 9.52 3.44
C THR A 40 -9.72 10.74 3.93
N ALA A 41 -8.69 10.57 4.77
CA ALA A 41 -7.85 11.67 5.22
C ALA A 41 -6.88 12.17 4.13
N THR A 42 -6.56 11.31 3.14
CA THR A 42 -5.59 11.64 2.08
C THR A 42 -6.18 11.57 0.67
N GLY A 43 -7.36 10.99 0.51
CA GLY A 43 -7.99 10.71 -0.79
C GLY A 43 -7.33 9.58 -1.58
N ARG A 44 -6.33 8.89 -1.03
CA ARG A 44 -5.57 7.84 -1.74
C ARG A 44 -6.11 6.46 -1.46
N LEU A 45 -5.82 5.54 -2.39
CA LEU A 45 -6.00 4.11 -2.14
C LEU A 45 -4.88 3.61 -1.22
N ALA A 46 -5.21 2.65 -0.36
CA ALA A 46 -4.28 1.94 0.49
C ALA A 46 -4.50 0.45 0.32
N VAL A 47 -3.43 -0.30 0.08
CA VAL A 47 -3.47 -1.76 0.06
C VAL A 47 -2.79 -2.30 1.32
N ILE A 48 -3.38 -3.35 1.90
CA ILE A 48 -2.82 -4.08 3.03
C ILE A 48 -2.23 -5.38 2.54
N GLY A 49 -1.06 -5.77 3.02
CA GLY A 49 -0.48 -7.07 2.71
C GLY A 49 0.50 -7.52 3.77
N ARG A 50 1.05 -8.72 3.59
CA ARG A 50 2.11 -9.25 4.45
C ARG A 50 3.46 -9.18 3.76
N HIS A 51 4.43 -8.62 4.46
CA HIS A 51 5.85 -8.74 4.14
C HIS A 51 6.49 -9.51 5.30
N GLU A 52 6.87 -10.77 5.06
CA GLU A 52 7.26 -11.71 6.11
C GLU A 52 6.17 -11.78 7.20
N GLU A 53 6.56 -11.61 8.47
CA GLU A 53 5.63 -11.60 9.62
C GLU A 53 4.90 -10.27 9.80
N LEU A 54 5.32 -9.22 9.09
CA LEU A 54 4.77 -7.88 9.24
C LEU A 54 3.55 -7.66 8.35
N LEU A 55 2.49 -7.13 8.94
CA LEU A 55 1.42 -6.53 8.17
C LEU A 55 1.83 -5.12 7.76
N VAL A 56 1.72 -4.80 6.48
CA VAL A 56 2.10 -3.50 5.92
C VAL A 56 0.91 -2.84 5.23
N MET A 57 0.89 -1.51 5.29
CA MET A 57 -0.03 -0.66 4.55
C MET A 57 0.77 0.16 3.54
N ILE A 58 0.34 0.12 2.29
CA ILE A 58 0.98 0.82 1.17
C ILE A 58 -0.06 1.77 0.55
N PRO A 59 -0.03 3.07 0.89
CA PRO A 59 -0.77 4.07 0.15
C PRO A 59 -0.22 4.20 -1.27
N TYR A 60 -1.11 4.28 -2.26
CA TYR A 60 -0.75 4.41 -3.67
C TYR A 60 -1.75 5.28 -4.43
N GLU A 61 -1.26 5.89 -5.49
CA GLU A 61 -2.06 6.57 -6.50
C GLU A 61 -2.30 5.62 -7.67
N ARG A 62 -3.51 5.66 -8.23
CA ARG A 62 -3.91 4.83 -9.38
C ARG A 62 -4.40 5.73 -10.50
N THR A 63 -3.81 5.55 -11.68
CA THR A 63 -4.31 6.09 -12.94
C THR A 63 -4.83 4.94 -13.81
N GLU A 64 -5.23 5.21 -15.05
CA GLU A 64 -5.63 4.16 -16.00
C GLU A 64 -4.51 3.12 -16.20
N ASN A 65 -3.26 3.58 -16.32
CA ASN A 65 -2.14 2.72 -16.72
C ASN A 65 -1.11 2.49 -15.61
N THR A 66 -1.16 3.23 -14.50
CA THR A 66 -0.12 3.19 -13.48
C THR A 66 -0.62 2.98 -12.07
N LEU A 67 0.22 2.32 -11.27
CA LEU A 67 0.14 2.24 -9.82
C LEU A 67 1.40 2.89 -9.24
N THR A 68 1.24 3.98 -8.50
CA THR A 68 2.38 4.72 -7.93
C THR A 68 2.33 4.63 -6.40
N PRO A 69 3.08 3.71 -5.77
CA PRO A 69 3.18 3.66 -4.32
C PRO A 69 3.84 4.93 -3.78
N VAL A 70 3.21 5.51 -2.76
CA VAL A 70 3.63 6.76 -2.13
C VAL A 70 4.55 6.50 -0.95
N THR A 71 4.24 5.48 -0.14
CA THR A 71 5.04 5.05 1.01
C THR A 71 4.63 3.64 1.43
N ILE A 72 5.34 3.08 2.40
CA ILE A 72 5.02 1.81 3.05
C ILE A 72 5.29 1.95 4.54
N HIS A 73 4.42 1.40 5.37
CA HIS A 73 4.62 1.31 6.81
C HIS A 73 4.07 0.00 7.37
N SER A 74 4.71 -0.52 8.40
CA SER A 74 4.13 -1.56 9.23
C SER A 74 2.85 -1.04 9.90
N THR A 75 1.91 -1.95 10.06
CA THR A 75 0.63 -1.73 10.73
C THR A 75 0.26 -3.00 11.47
N ASN A 76 -0.85 -3.00 12.19
CA ASN A 76 -1.46 -4.19 12.74
C ASN A 76 -2.98 -4.18 12.55
N ARG A 77 -3.63 -5.30 12.86
CA ARG A 77 -5.09 -5.45 12.71
C ARG A 77 -5.88 -4.47 13.59
N GLN A 78 -5.39 -4.18 14.80
CA GLN A 78 -6.02 -3.21 15.68
C GLN A 78 -6.03 -1.80 15.08
N GLN A 79 -4.91 -1.36 14.48
CA GLN A 79 -4.77 -0.07 13.81
C GLN A 79 -5.67 0.02 12.58
N ILE A 80 -5.73 -1.04 11.76
CA ILE A 80 -6.61 -1.09 10.58
C ILE A 80 -8.07 -0.99 11.04
N ASN A 81 -8.49 -1.84 11.97
CA ASN A 81 -9.87 -1.88 12.47
C ASN A 81 -10.28 -0.55 13.12
N SER A 82 -9.37 0.09 13.86
CA SER A 82 -9.61 1.41 14.44
C SER A 82 -9.88 2.45 13.34
N ARG A 83 -9.10 2.45 12.25
CA ARG A 83 -9.28 3.38 11.13
C ARG A 83 -10.52 3.07 10.30
N VAL A 84 -10.92 1.80 10.17
CA VAL A 84 -12.20 1.42 9.55
C VAL A 84 -13.36 1.90 10.41
N LYS A 85 -13.32 1.63 11.73
CA LYS A 85 -14.36 2.03 12.69
C LYS A 85 -14.53 3.56 12.75
N SER A 86 -13.44 4.32 12.65
CA SER A 86 -13.51 5.78 12.60
C SER A 86 -13.95 6.35 11.25
N GLY A 87 -14.12 5.52 10.23
CA GLY A 87 -14.45 5.94 8.87
C GLY A 87 -13.28 6.55 8.08
N ARG A 88 -12.06 6.50 8.64
CA ARG A 88 -10.85 6.93 7.94
C ARG A 88 -10.52 6.00 6.77
N LEU A 89 -10.64 4.68 6.97
CA LEU A 89 -10.53 3.70 5.90
C LEU A 89 -11.92 3.22 5.50
N LYS A 90 -12.22 3.27 4.20
CA LYS A 90 -13.47 2.76 3.62
C LYS A 90 -13.18 1.76 2.53
N VAL A 91 -14.02 0.72 2.42
CA VAL A 91 -13.99 -0.21 1.28
C VAL A 91 -14.59 0.48 0.06
#